data_AF-A0A7C2KKT9-F1
#
_entry.id   AF-A0A7C2KKT9-F1
#
_cell.length_a   1.000
_cell.length_b   1.000
_cell.length_c   1.000
_cell.angle_alpha   90.00
_cell.angle_beta   90.00
_cell.angle_gamma   90.00
#
_symmetry.space_group_name_H-M   'P 1'
#
loop_
_entity.id
_entity.type
_entity.pdbx_description
1 polymer ?
#
loop_
_entity_poly.entity_id
_entity_poly.type
_entity_poly.pdbx_seq_one_letter_code
_entity_poly.pdbx_strand_id
1 'polypeptide(L)'
;AGEIGAGHTVTAIYELTLTDRAVPGRSRNSRFNGEIAFFRLRYKKPGGSRSRLIEKPLLKSHILTDEPSDDFLFSSAVAYFAQRLRKSKYNRNVSYNRILKVMKQSRGQDKFSYRKECESLVSMAIQYSRPK
;
A
#
# COMPACT_ATOMS: atom_id res chain seq x y z
N ALA A 1 2.54 10.21 -16.47
CA ALA A 1 2.83 8.81 -16.11
C ALA A 1 4.27 8.76 -15.65
N GLY A 2 4.58 8.13 -14.51
CA GLY A 2 5.96 8.01 -14.05
C GLY A 2 6.71 6.99 -14.90
N GLU A 3 7.95 7.30 -15.29
CA GLU A 3 8.85 6.33 -15.90
C GLU A 3 9.42 5.42 -14.81
N ILE A 4 9.38 4.11 -15.03
CA ILE A 4 10.00 3.12 -14.13
C ILE A 4 11.23 2.62 -14.87
N GLY A 5 12.42 3.08 -14.45
CA GLY A 5 13.70 2.66 -15.01
C GLY A 5 14.04 1.22 -14.63
N ALA A 6 15.01 0.62 -15.34
CA ALA A 6 15.53 -0.71 -14.99
C ALA A 6 16.02 -0.74 -13.53
N GLY A 7 15.70 -1.81 -12.79
CA GLY A 7 16.07 -1.98 -11.39
C GLY A 7 15.16 -1.26 -10.37
N HIS A 8 14.15 -0.52 -10.79
CA HIS A 8 13.21 0.12 -9.87
C HIS A 8 12.04 -0.82 -9.52
N THR A 9 11.80 -0.98 -8.22
CA THR A 9 10.60 -1.64 -7.69
C THR A 9 9.57 -0.57 -7.35
N VAL A 10 8.34 -0.73 -7.85
CA VAL A 10 7.22 0.15 -7.50
C VAL A 10 6.18 -0.64 -6.72
N THR A 11 5.87 -0.14 -5.52
CA THR A 11 4.79 -0.66 -4.69
C THR A 11 3.63 0.32 -4.72
N ALA A 12 2.47 -0.14 -5.18
CA ALA A 12 1.23 0.63 -5.11
C ALA A 12 0.38 0.10 -3.94
N ILE A 13 0.03 0.98 -3.01
CA ILE A 13 -0.82 0.66 -1.87
C ILE A 13 -2.17 1.34 -2.10
N TYR A 14 -3.25 0.56 -1.94
CA TYR A 14 -4.62 1.03 -2.08
C TYR A 14 -5.35 0.88 -0.75
N GLU A 15 -6.05 1.92 -0.35
CA GLU A 15 -7.07 1.83 0.70
C GLU A 15 -8.42 1.60 0.03
N LEU A 16 -9.15 0.59 0.50
CA LEU A 16 -10.46 0.24 -0.03
C LEU A 16 -11.53 0.77 0.92
N THR A 17 -12.49 1.53 0.39
CA THR A 17 -13.75 1.81 1.07
C THR A 17 -14.80 0.89 0.47
N LEU A 18 -15.33 -0.03 1.28
CA LEU A 18 -16.42 -0.89 0.84
C LEU A 18 -17.67 -0.02 0.62
N THR A 19 -18.30 -0.17 -0.53
CA THR A 19 -19.56 0.49 -0.87
C THR A 19 -20.50 -0.55 -1.47
N ASP A 20 -21.79 -0.42 -1.18
CA ASP A 20 -22.82 -1.28 -1.77
C ASP A 20 -23.14 -0.93 -3.24
N ARG A 21 -22.43 0.04 -3.82
CA ARG A 21 -22.64 0.49 -5.20
C ARG A 21 -21.94 -0.44 -6.20
N ALA A 22 -22.68 -0.86 -7.22
CA ALA A 22 -22.16 -1.67 -8.32
C ALA A 22 -21.06 -0.92 -9.09
N VAL A 23 -20.01 -1.64 -9.48
CA VAL A 23 -18.93 -1.11 -10.32
C VAL A 23 -19.49 -0.80 -11.72
N PRO A 24 -19.35 0.43 -12.24
CA PRO A 24 -19.85 0.79 -13.58
C PRO A 24 -19.26 -0.11 -14.67
N GLY A 25 -20.12 -0.64 -15.55
CA GLY A 25 -19.71 -1.48 -16.68
C GLY A 25 -19.57 -2.98 -16.38
N ARG A 26 -20.00 -3.45 -15.21
CA ARG A 26 -20.11 -4.87 -14.89
C ARG A 26 -21.54 -5.24 -14.49
N SER A 27 -22.10 -6.25 -15.16
CA SER A 27 -23.44 -6.76 -14.87
C SER A 27 -23.49 -7.38 -13.47
N ARG A 28 -24.52 -7.01 -12.69
CA ARG A 28 -24.81 -7.55 -11.35
C ARG A 28 -25.10 -9.07 -11.37
N ASN A 29 -25.29 -9.65 -12.56
CA ASN A 29 -25.76 -11.02 -12.76
C ASN A 29 -24.65 -12.07 -12.90
N SER A 30 -23.37 -11.67 -13.04
CA SER A 30 -22.28 -12.62 -12.83
C SER A 30 -22.09 -12.75 -11.32
N ARG A 31 -22.40 -13.91 -10.75
CA ARG A 31 -22.02 -14.27 -9.38
C ARG A 31 -20.54 -13.90 -9.22
N PHE A 32 -20.23 -12.85 -8.47
CA PHE A 32 -18.86 -12.46 -8.13
C PHE A 32 -18.34 -13.55 -7.18
N ASN A 33 -17.97 -14.69 -7.74
CA ASN A 33 -17.71 -15.92 -7.01
C ASN A 33 -16.35 -15.81 -6.33
N GLY A 34 -16.32 -15.07 -5.22
CA GLY A 34 -15.12 -14.71 -4.51
C GLY A 34 -14.27 -13.61 -5.16
N GLU A 35 -14.76 -12.84 -6.14
CA GLU A 35 -13.99 -11.68 -6.64
C GLU A 35 -14.02 -10.53 -5.63
N ILE A 36 -12.84 -10.04 -5.23
CA ILE A 36 -12.67 -8.95 -4.25
C ILE A 36 -12.29 -7.62 -4.90
N ALA A 37 -11.67 -7.64 -6.09
CA ALA A 37 -11.32 -6.43 -6.85
C ALA A 37 -10.98 -6.78 -8.30
N PHE A 38 -10.98 -5.78 -9.20
CA PHE A 38 -10.51 -5.95 -10.58
C PHE A 38 -9.31 -5.03 -10.84
N PHE A 39 -8.16 -5.63 -11.17
CA PHE A 39 -6.93 -4.91 -11.40
C PHE A 39 -6.77 -4.54 -12.88
N ARG A 40 -6.42 -3.27 -13.14
CA ARG A 40 -6.06 -2.76 -14.46
C ARG A 40 -4.77 -1.94 -14.37
N LEU A 41 -3.75 -2.32 -15.15
CA LEU A 41 -2.49 -1.60 -15.23
C LEU A 41 -2.12 -1.33 -16.68
N ARG A 42 -1.81 -0.07 -17.00
CA ARG A 42 -1.20 0.29 -18.29
C ARG A 42 0.28 0.55 -18.09
N TYR A 43 1.11 -0.07 -18.93
CA TYR A 43 2.56 0.14 -18.93
C TYR A 43 3.10 0.27 -20.36
N LYS A 44 4.33 0.77 -20.51
CA LYS A 44 5.09 0.75 -21.75
C LYS A 44 6.35 -0.07 -21.51
N LYS A 45 6.86 -0.77 -22.53
CA LYS A 45 8.19 -1.38 -22.46
C LYS A 45 9.27 -0.27 -22.48
N PRO A 46 10.48 -0.51 -21.93
CA PRO A 46 11.60 0.41 -22.09
C PRO A 46 11.80 0.78 -23.57
N GLY A 47 11.94 2.08 -23.88
CA GLY A 47 12.06 2.60 -25.26
C GLY A 47 10.82 2.44 -26.15
N GLY A 48 9.73 1.85 -25.64
CA GLY A 48 8.52 1.60 -26.40
C GLY A 48 7.51 2.74 -26.34
N SER A 49 6.92 3.12 -27.47
CA SER A 49 5.87 4.14 -27.53
C SER A 49 4.46 3.60 -27.25
N ARG A 50 4.22 2.31 -27.50
CA ARG A 50 2.91 1.66 -27.35
C ARG A 50 2.62 1.23 -25.92
N SER A 51 1.46 1.62 -25.41
CA SER A 51 0.94 1.21 -24.11
C SER A 51 0.31 -0.19 -24.18
N ARG A 52 0.60 -1.03 -23.18
CA ARG A 52 0.05 -2.37 -22.96
C ARG A 52 -0.84 -2.35 -21.73
N LEU A 53 -1.99 -3.00 -21.80
CA LEU A 53 -2.94 -3.14 -20.70
C LEU A 53 -2.82 -4.55 -20.09
N ILE A 54 -2.75 -4.63 -18.77
CA ILE A 54 -2.90 -5.85 -17.98
C ILE A 54 -4.23 -5.73 -17.25
N GLU A 55 -5.07 -6.75 -17.37
CA GLU A 55 -6.34 -6.85 -16.64
C GLU A 55 -6.43 -8.19 -15.93
N LYS A 56 -6.79 -8.20 -14.65
CA LYS A 56 -6.93 -9.44 -13.88
C LYS A 56 -7.94 -9.28 -12.74
N PRO A 57 -8.89 -10.22 -12.57
CA PRO A 57 -9.69 -10.28 -11.36
C PRO A 57 -8.82 -10.73 -10.17
N LEU A 58 -8.97 -10.04 -9.06
CA LEU A 58 -8.42 -10.44 -7.77
C LEU A 58 -9.50 -11.24 -7.04
N LEU A 59 -9.27 -12.54 -6.88
CA LEU A 59 -10.17 -13.44 -6.19
C LEU A 59 -9.72 -13.65 -4.75
N LYS A 60 -10.65 -13.94 -3.85
CA LYS A 60 -10.40 -14.31 -2.46
C LYS A 60 -9.53 -15.55 -2.38
N SER A 61 -9.67 -16.48 -3.32
CA SER A 61 -8.81 -17.67 -3.45
C SER A 61 -7.36 -17.34 -3.83
N HIS A 62 -7.05 -16.11 -4.27
CA HIS A 62 -5.67 -15.65 -4.47
C HIS A 62 -4.99 -15.20 -3.16
N ILE A 63 -5.72 -15.10 -2.05
CA ILE A 63 -5.13 -14.82 -0.74
C ILE A 63 -4.40 -16.09 -0.29
N LEU A 64 -3.08 -16.04 -0.29
CA LEU A 64 -2.23 -17.19 0.05
C LEU A 64 -1.96 -17.30 1.55
N THR A 65 -2.05 -16.19 2.28
CA THR A 65 -1.74 -16.10 3.70
C THR A 65 -2.47 -14.93 4.35
N ASP A 66 -2.87 -15.12 5.61
CA ASP A 66 -3.36 -14.04 6.48
C ASP A 66 -2.21 -13.38 7.26
N GLU A 67 -0.99 -13.91 7.13
CA GLU A 67 0.24 -13.37 7.71
C GLU A 67 1.02 -12.57 6.66
N PRO A 68 0.92 -11.23 6.66
CA PRO A 68 1.66 -10.39 5.73
C PRO A 68 3.17 -10.44 6.00
N SER A 69 3.97 -10.34 4.94
CA SER A 69 5.42 -10.27 5.06
C SER A 69 5.88 -8.99 5.75
N ASP A 70 7.10 -9.02 6.30
CA ASP A 70 7.76 -7.83 6.84
C ASP A 70 7.77 -6.67 5.83
N ASP A 71 8.04 -6.95 4.55
CA ASP A 71 8.04 -5.94 3.48
C ASP A 71 6.68 -5.27 3.28
N PHE A 72 5.61 -6.06 3.33
CA PHE A 72 4.24 -5.57 3.19
C PHE A 72 3.86 -4.69 4.39
N LEU A 73 4.14 -5.16 5.60
CA LEU A 73 3.88 -4.42 6.83
C LEU A 73 4.69 -3.12 6.90
N PHE A 74 5.98 -3.18 6.57
CA PHE A 74 6.87 -2.03 6.59
C PHE A 74 6.44 -0.97 5.56
N SER A 75 6.21 -1.36 4.30
CA SER A 75 5.78 -0.44 3.25
C SER A 75 4.42 0.20 3.57
N SER A 76 3.49 -0.56 4.15
CA SER A 76 2.22 -0.04 4.66
C SER A 76 2.44 1.00 5.75
N ALA A 77 3.29 0.73 6.75
CA ALA A 77 3.58 1.66 7.82
C ALA A 77 4.25 2.96 7.33
N VAL A 78 5.15 2.88 6.35
CA VAL A 78 5.75 4.06 5.68
C VAL A 78 4.67 4.89 4.98
N ALA A 79 3.74 4.26 4.27
CA ALA A 79 2.63 4.96 3.62
C ALA A 79 1.71 5.65 4.64
N TYR A 80 1.35 4.95 5.73
CA TYR A 80 0.57 5.53 6.83
C TYR A 80 1.31 6.72 7.46
N PHE A 81 2.62 6.63 7.65
CA PHE A 81 3.44 7.72 8.19
C PHE A 81 3.42 8.96 7.28
N ALA A 82 3.68 8.77 5.97
CA ALA A 82 3.66 9.85 5.01
C ALA A 82 2.28 10.54 4.93
N GLN A 83 1.20 9.76 4.95
CA GLN A 83 -0.16 10.31 4.98
C GLN A 83 -0.43 11.10 6.26
N ARG A 84 0.07 10.64 7.40
CA ARG A 84 -0.10 11.31 8.70
C ARG A 84 0.65 12.64 8.76
N LEU A 85 1.88 12.70 8.24
CA LEU A 85 2.67 13.92 8.11
C LEU A 85 1.97 14.96 7.22
N ARG A 86 1.37 14.50 6.12
CA ARG A 86 0.62 15.36 5.18
C ARG A 86 -0.79 15.72 5.64
N LYS A 87 -1.20 15.32 6.86
CA LYS A 87 -2.55 15.52 7.40
C LYS A 87 -3.65 15.05 6.44
N SER A 88 -3.43 13.90 5.79
CA SER A 88 -4.35 13.33 4.81
C SER A 88 -5.75 13.12 5.41
N LYS A 89 -6.79 13.50 4.66
CA LYS A 89 -8.19 13.28 5.06
C LYS A 89 -8.59 11.81 5.12
N TYR A 90 -7.88 10.94 4.40
CA TYR A 90 -8.18 9.52 4.30
C TYR A 90 -7.71 8.71 5.52
N ASN A 91 -6.86 9.29 6.37
CA ASN A 91 -6.15 8.53 7.39
C ASN A 91 -6.01 9.31 8.70
N ARG A 92 -7.11 9.94 9.12
CA ARG A 92 -7.14 10.79 10.32
C ARG A 92 -7.04 10.01 11.64
N ASN A 93 -7.36 8.71 11.61
CA ASN A 93 -7.53 7.91 12.83
C ASN A 93 -6.31 7.05 13.18
N VAL A 94 -5.28 6.97 12.33
CA VAL A 94 -4.07 6.21 12.65
C VAL A 94 -3.10 7.08 13.43
N SER A 95 -2.78 6.65 14.65
CA SER A 95 -1.81 7.33 15.51
C SER A 95 -0.38 6.97 15.14
N TYR A 96 0.57 7.89 15.41
CA TYR A 96 1.99 7.60 15.25
C TYR A 96 2.44 6.39 16.09
N ASN A 97 1.86 6.18 17.28
CA ASN A 97 2.13 5.00 18.10
C ASN A 97 1.75 3.70 17.40
N ARG A 98 0.60 3.68 16.70
CA ARG A 98 0.18 2.50 15.92
C ARG A 98 1.13 2.25 14.75
N ILE A 99 1.54 3.30 14.04
CA ILE A 99 2.53 3.22 12.95
C ILE A 99 3.85 2.65 13.47
N LEU A 100 4.38 3.19 14.57
CA LEU A 100 5.63 2.74 15.17
C LEU A 100 5.56 1.27 15.60
N LYS A 101 4.41 0.81 16.14
CA LYS A 101 4.21 -0.59 16.48
C LYS A 101 4.35 -1.49 15.25
N VAL A 102 3.70 -1.15 14.13
CA VAL A 102 3.79 -1.93 12.89
C VAL A 102 5.20 -1.89 12.30
N MET A 103 5.88 -0.74 12.32
CA MET A 103 7.28 -0.66 11.86
C MET A 103 8.21 -1.56 12.67
N LYS A 104 8.09 -1.56 14.01
CA LYS A 104 8.88 -2.44 14.89
C LYS A 104 8.62 -3.92 14.61
N GLN A 105 7.36 -4.29 14.36
CA GLN A 105 6.98 -5.66 14.00
C GLN A 105 7.53 -6.10 12.65
N SER A 106 7.84 -5.15 11.76
CA SER A 106 8.27 -5.39 10.39
C SER A 106 9.75 -5.08 10.15
N ARG A 107 10.56 -5.04 11.21
CA ARG A 107 12.00 -4.75 11.09
C ARG A 107 12.75 -5.83 10.29
N GLY A 108 12.41 -7.10 10.48
CA GLY A 108 13.10 -8.21 9.83
C GLY A 108 14.62 -8.17 10.05
N GLN A 109 15.40 -8.59 9.04
CA GLN A 109 16.87 -8.64 9.11
C GLN A 109 17.56 -7.26 9.06
N ASP A 110 16.91 -6.25 8.47
CA ASP A 110 17.36 -4.84 8.37
C ASP A 110 18.88 -4.65 8.19
N LYS A 111 19.50 -5.36 7.23
CA LYS A 111 20.97 -5.45 7.08
C LYS A 111 21.69 -4.09 7.00
N PHE A 112 20.99 -3.08 6.50
CA PHE A 112 21.51 -1.72 6.31
C PHE A 112 20.87 -0.70 7.27
N SER A 113 20.08 -1.14 8.25
CA SER A 113 19.41 -0.29 9.24
C SER A 113 18.38 0.72 8.72
N TYR A 114 17.97 0.65 7.44
CA TYR A 114 17.00 1.58 6.87
C TYR A 114 15.63 1.53 7.56
N ARG A 115 15.19 0.36 8.03
CA ARG A 115 13.91 0.24 8.73
C ARG A 115 13.99 0.86 10.10
N LYS A 116 15.09 0.60 10.82
CA LYS A 116 15.41 1.25 12.10
C LYS A 116 15.47 2.77 11.99
N GLU A 117 16.09 3.30 10.94
CA GLU A 117 16.11 4.75 10.69
C GLU A 117 14.69 5.32 10.50
N CYS A 118 13.84 4.62 9.74
CA CYS A 118 12.45 5.02 9.57
C CYS A 118 11.68 4.98 10.90
N GLU A 119 11.91 3.97 11.75
CA GLU A 119 11.34 3.91 13.10
C GLU A 119 11.75 5.14 13.93
N SER A 120 13.02 5.55 13.87
CA SER A 120 13.51 6.76 14.55
C SER A 120 12.80 8.02 14.07
N LEU A 121 12.53 8.16 12.78
CA LEU A 121 11.75 9.29 12.24
C LEU A 121 10.33 9.33 12.83
N VAL A 122 9.67 8.18 12.95
CA VAL A 122 8.33 8.12 13.57
C VAL A 122 8.39 8.45 15.06
N SER A 123 9.41 7.96 15.78
CA SER A 123 9.64 8.31 17.18
C SER A 123 9.83 9.80 17.41
N MET A 124 10.61 10.46 16.55
CA MET A 124 10.76 11.92 16.58
C MET A 124 9.43 12.62 16.33
N ALA A 125 8.66 12.18 15.33
CA ALA A 125 7.34 12.75 15.05
C ALA A 125 6.38 12.65 16.26
N ILE A 126 6.45 11.55 17.02
CA ILE A 126 5.68 11.42 18.28
C ILE A 126 6.08 12.51 19.27
N GLN A 127 7.39 12.68 19.51
CA GLN A 127 7.92 13.66 20.46
C GLN A 127 7.48 15.09 20.11
N TYR A 128 7.57 15.48 18.83
CA TYR A 128 7.18 16.81 18.37
C TYR A 128 5.67 17.01 18.21
N SER A 129 4.87 15.94 18.27
CA SER A 129 3.41 16.03 18.16
C SER A 129 2.69 16.20 19.50
N ARG A 130 3.40 16.10 20.64
CA ARG A 130 2.81 16.33 21.96
C ARG A 130 2.56 17.83 22.15
N PRO A 131 1.36 18.26 22.59
CA PRO A 131 1.14 19.65 22.96
C PRO A 131 2.11 20.02 24.09
N LYS A 132 2.63 21.26 24.04
CA LYS A 132 3.41 21.84 25.13
C LYS A 132 2.55 22.01 26.37
#